data_AF-A0A851D2U6-F1
#
_entry.id   AF-A0A851D2U6-F1
#
_cell.length_a   1.000
_cell.length_b   1.000
_cell.length_c   1.000
_cell.angle_alpha   90.00
_cell.angle_beta   90.00
_cell.angle_gamma   90.00
#
_symmetry.space_group_name_H-M   'P 1'
#
loop_
_entity.id
_entity.type
_entity.pdbx_description
1 polymer ?
#
loop_
_entity_poly.entity_id
_entity_poly.type
_entity_poly.pdbx_seq_one_letter_code
_entity_poly.pdbx_strand_id
1 'polypeptide(L)'
;TNGNSNGLVPMLRVYNNTARYVDQGGNKRPGAFAIYLEPWHLDVFEFLDLKKNTGKEEQRARDLFFALWIPDLFMKRVETNQVRSPTGAGDAWPRCSYERQGRVRRVVKAQQLWYAIIESQTETGTPYMLYKDSCNRKSNQQNLGTIKCSNLCTEIVEYTSKDEVAVCNLASIALNMYVTSEHTYDFKKLADVTKVIVRNLNKIIDINYYPVPE
;
A
#
# COMPACT_ATOMS: atom_id res chain seq x y z
N THR A 1 -9.04 8.01 28.71
CA THR A 1 -9.33 9.45 28.64
C THR A 1 -10.82 9.81 28.65
N ASN A 2 -11.75 8.84 28.61
CA ASN A 2 -13.19 9.14 28.49
C ASN A 2 -13.57 9.98 27.25
N GLY A 3 -12.73 9.95 26.21
CA GLY A 3 -12.94 10.62 24.93
C GLY A 3 -13.05 9.62 23.78
N ASN A 4 -13.59 10.07 22.66
CA ASN A 4 -13.66 9.31 21.42
C ASN A 4 -12.45 9.59 20.53
N SER A 5 -12.09 8.64 19.66
CA SER A 5 -11.04 8.85 18.66
C SER A 5 -11.48 9.89 17.63
N ASN A 6 -10.53 10.71 17.18
CA ASN A 6 -10.74 11.68 16.10
C ASN A 6 -10.63 11.05 14.68
N GLY A 7 -10.39 9.74 14.59
CA GLY A 7 -10.28 9.00 13.32
C GLY A 7 -8.90 9.10 12.66
N LEU A 8 -8.79 8.58 11.43
CA LEU A 8 -7.53 8.52 10.68
C LEU A 8 -7.05 9.89 10.17
N VAL A 9 -7.97 10.77 9.76
CA VAL A 9 -7.62 12.03 9.09
C VAL A 9 -6.68 12.91 9.92
N PRO A 10 -6.95 13.20 11.22
CA PRO A 10 -6.06 14.02 12.03
C PRO A 10 -4.69 13.36 12.26
N MET A 11 -4.64 12.03 12.40
CA MET A 11 -3.39 11.29 12.52
C MET A 11 -2.54 11.45 11.25
N LEU A 12 -3.15 11.23 10.07
CA LEU A 12 -2.45 11.33 8.79
C LEU A 12 -1.95 12.74 8.50
N ARG A 13 -2.58 13.78 9.04
CA ARG A 13 -2.05 15.15 8.95
C ARG A 13 -0.72 15.34 9.70
N VAL A 14 -0.53 14.66 10.83
CA VAL A 14 0.77 14.67 11.53
C VAL A 14 1.84 14.02 10.67
N TYR A 15 1.53 12.88 10.03
CA TYR A 15 2.44 12.23 9.08
C TYR A 15 2.70 13.10 7.84
N ASN A 16 1.68 13.80 7.33
CA ASN A 16 1.83 14.75 6.22
C ASN A 16 2.84 15.85 6.58
N ASN A 17 2.69 16.47 7.74
CA ASN A 17 3.60 17.52 8.19
C ASN A 17 5.01 16.99 8.46
N THR A 18 5.12 15.76 8.96
CA THR A 18 6.41 15.08 9.14
C THR A 18 7.11 14.85 7.80
N ALA A 19 6.37 14.38 6.79
CA ALA A 19 6.88 14.18 5.43
C ALA A 19 7.38 15.49 4.81
N ARG A 20 6.70 16.62 5.08
CA ARG A 20 7.14 17.95 4.64
C ARG A 20 8.38 18.43 5.39
N TYR A 21 8.47 18.16 6.69
CA TYR A 21 9.56 18.63 7.55
C TYR A 21 10.87 17.88 7.31
N VAL A 22 10.79 16.56 7.16
CA VAL A 22 11.94 15.69 6.92
C VAL A 22 12.12 15.52 5.42
N ASP A 23 12.86 16.45 4.81
CA ASP A 23 13.22 16.37 3.41
C ASP A 23 14.45 15.46 3.17
N GLN A 24 14.51 14.86 2.00
CA GLN A 24 15.66 14.11 1.53
C GLN A 24 16.68 15.10 0.92
N GLY A 25 17.51 15.72 1.76
CA GLY A 25 18.73 16.40 1.34
C GLY A 25 18.65 17.93 1.21
N GLY A 26 18.02 18.62 2.17
CA GLY A 26 18.03 20.07 2.32
C GLY A 26 17.11 20.78 1.32
N ASN A 27 15.81 20.57 1.42
CA ASN A 27 14.71 21.10 0.61
C ASN A 27 14.63 20.62 -0.85
N LYS A 28 15.33 19.55 -1.24
CA LYS A 28 15.28 19.06 -2.62
C LYS A 28 14.11 18.12 -2.92
N ARG A 29 13.68 17.30 -1.95
CA ARG A 29 12.53 16.38 -2.09
C ARG A 29 11.86 16.16 -0.73
N PRO A 30 10.56 16.44 -0.56
CA PRO A 30 9.85 16.08 0.66
C PRO A 30 9.91 14.56 0.88
N GLY A 31 9.83 14.13 2.13
CA GLY A 31 9.66 12.73 2.47
C GLY A 31 8.43 12.15 1.77
N ALA A 32 8.51 10.88 1.36
CA ALA A 32 7.46 10.23 0.59
C ALA A 32 6.93 9.01 1.33
N PHE A 33 5.69 9.11 1.82
CA PHE A 33 5.01 8.01 2.51
C PHE A 33 3.76 7.59 1.72
N ALA A 34 3.64 6.30 1.42
CA ALA A 34 2.39 5.71 0.93
C ALA A 34 1.62 5.09 2.08
N ILE A 35 0.39 5.53 2.28
CA ILE A 35 -0.50 5.03 3.31
C ILE A 35 -1.39 3.95 2.71
N TYR A 36 -1.36 2.76 3.30
CA TYR A 36 -2.16 1.62 2.90
C TYR A 36 -3.37 1.47 3.81
N LEU A 37 -4.58 1.44 3.22
CA LEU A 37 -5.81 1.23 3.96
C LEU A 37 -6.64 0.10 3.33
N GLU A 38 -7.14 -0.81 4.15
CA GLU A 38 -8.10 -1.81 3.66
C GLU A 38 -9.50 -1.19 3.52
N PRO A 39 -10.25 -1.48 2.44
CA PRO A 39 -11.50 -0.77 2.09
C PRO A 39 -12.66 -1.07 3.04
N TRP A 40 -12.48 -1.97 4.00
CA TRP A 40 -13.47 -2.20 5.04
C TRP A 40 -13.41 -1.18 6.17
N HIS A 41 -12.36 -0.36 6.27
CA HIS A 41 -12.24 0.64 7.34
C HIS A 41 -13.40 1.64 7.30
N LEU A 42 -13.78 2.18 8.46
CA LEU A 42 -14.90 3.13 8.57
C LEU A 42 -14.58 4.44 7.84
N ASP A 43 -13.39 4.99 8.09
CA ASP A 43 -12.91 6.26 7.54
C ASP A 43 -12.42 6.16 6.08
N VAL A 44 -12.84 5.13 5.33
CA VAL A 44 -12.35 4.89 3.97
C VAL A 44 -12.79 5.97 2.99
N PHE A 45 -13.97 6.57 3.18
CA PHE A 45 -14.46 7.63 2.29
C PHE A 45 -13.63 8.91 2.49
N GLU A 46 -13.42 9.28 3.75
CA GLU A 46 -12.60 10.42 4.12
C GLU A 46 -11.14 10.22 3.70
N PHE A 47 -10.63 8.98 3.76
CA PHE A 47 -9.30 8.63 3.25
C PHE A 47 -9.15 8.89 1.74
N LEU A 48 -10.18 8.57 0.94
CA LEU A 48 -10.17 8.81 -0.52
C LEU A 48 -10.16 10.29 -0.89
N ASP A 49 -10.60 11.17 0.02
CA ASP A 49 -10.64 12.62 -0.20
C ASP A 49 -9.34 13.33 0.20
N LEU A 50 -8.41 12.67 0.90
CA LEU A 50 -7.23 13.32 1.49
C LEU A 50 -6.28 13.98 0.47
N LYS A 51 -6.23 13.46 -0.76
CA LYS A 51 -5.39 13.97 -1.85
C LYS A 51 -6.08 15.01 -2.72
N LYS A 52 -7.42 15.13 -2.65
CA LYS A 52 -8.19 16.03 -3.52
C LYS A 52 -7.76 17.49 -3.31
N ASN A 53 -7.71 18.26 -4.38
CA ASN A 53 -7.31 19.66 -4.32
C ASN A 53 -8.38 20.54 -3.65
N THR A 54 -9.65 20.24 -3.89
CA THR A 54 -10.81 20.91 -3.29
C THR A 54 -11.04 20.46 -1.85
N GLY A 55 -11.75 21.26 -1.05
CA GLY A 55 -12.14 20.94 0.33
C GLY A 55 -11.32 21.67 1.41
N LYS A 56 -11.62 21.41 2.68
CA LYS A 56 -10.99 22.10 3.82
C LYS A 56 -9.60 21.55 4.10
N GLU A 57 -8.64 22.44 4.38
CA GLU A 57 -7.25 22.06 4.68
C GLU A 57 -7.13 21.12 5.89
N GLU A 58 -8.04 21.21 6.89
CA GLU A 58 -8.00 20.30 8.03
C GLU A 58 -8.38 18.85 7.69
N GLN A 59 -8.90 18.63 6.48
CA GLN A 59 -9.33 17.33 5.97
C GLN A 59 -8.45 16.85 4.81
N ARG A 60 -7.23 17.40 4.68
CA ARG A 60 -6.33 17.09 3.56
C ARG A 60 -4.94 16.71 4.05
N ALA A 61 -4.31 15.83 3.31
CA ALA A 61 -2.95 15.35 3.51
C ALA A 61 -2.28 15.13 2.14
N ARG A 62 -2.13 16.22 1.38
CA ARG A 62 -1.78 16.17 -0.05
C ARG A 62 -0.33 15.82 -0.32
N ASP A 63 0.54 15.86 0.68
CA ASP A 63 1.95 15.48 0.52
C ASP A 63 2.17 13.97 0.68
N LEU A 64 1.15 13.24 1.16
CA LEU A 64 1.16 11.78 1.26
C LEU A 64 0.69 11.11 -0.05
N PHE A 65 1.05 9.84 -0.20
CA PHE A 65 0.52 8.95 -1.24
C PHE A 65 -0.48 7.98 -0.61
N PHE A 66 -1.46 7.52 -1.39
CA PHE A 66 -2.56 6.71 -0.88
C PHE A 66 -2.70 5.43 -1.68
N ALA A 67 -2.94 4.31 -0.99
CA ALA A 67 -3.08 2.99 -1.57
C ALA A 67 -4.18 2.20 -0.86
N LEU A 68 -4.88 1.37 -1.62
CA LEU A 68 -5.84 0.41 -1.08
C LEU A 68 -5.24 -1.00 -1.03
N TRP A 69 -5.41 -1.65 0.11
CA TRP A 69 -5.07 -3.05 0.33
C TRP A 69 -6.35 -3.90 0.28
N ILE A 70 -6.69 -4.35 -0.93
CA ILE A 70 -8.03 -4.78 -1.30
C ILE A 70 -8.20 -6.30 -1.12
N PRO A 71 -9.12 -6.77 -0.26
CA PRO A 71 -9.47 -8.18 -0.19
C PRO A 71 -10.38 -8.60 -1.35
N ASP A 72 -10.28 -9.86 -1.78
CA ASP A 72 -11.10 -10.48 -2.84
C ASP A 72 -12.60 -10.34 -2.52
N LEU A 73 -12.97 -10.39 -1.23
CA LEU A 73 -14.36 -10.23 -0.78
C LEU A 73 -14.96 -8.87 -1.18
N PHE A 74 -14.17 -7.78 -1.15
CA PHE A 74 -14.67 -6.47 -1.57
C PHE A 74 -15.03 -6.50 -3.06
N MET A 75 -14.14 -7.02 -3.89
CA MET A 75 -14.35 -7.12 -5.34
C MET A 75 -15.56 -7.99 -5.69
N LYS A 76 -15.71 -9.16 -5.05
CA LYS A 76 -16.89 -10.03 -5.21
C LYS A 76 -18.21 -9.33 -4.87
N ARG A 77 -18.22 -8.48 -3.83
CA ARG A 77 -19.41 -7.71 -3.43
C ARG A 77 -19.70 -6.55 -4.37
N VAL A 78 -18.67 -5.91 -4.94
CA VAL A 78 -18.84 -4.88 -5.97
C VAL A 78 -19.52 -5.48 -7.21
N GLU A 79 -19.03 -6.64 -7.67
CA GLU A 79 -19.56 -7.36 -8.84
C GLU A 79 -21.03 -7.74 -8.66
N THR A 80 -21.38 -8.32 -7.51
CA THR A 80 -22.75 -8.76 -7.17
C THR A 80 -23.67 -7.66 -6.64
N ASN A 81 -23.21 -6.41 -6.57
CA ASN A 81 -23.90 -5.27 -5.95
C ASN A 81 -24.41 -5.55 -4.52
N GLN A 82 -23.64 -6.32 -3.75
CA GLN A 82 -23.96 -6.64 -2.37
C GLN A 82 -23.61 -5.49 -1.41
N VAL A 83 -24.25 -5.52 -0.25
CA VAL A 83 -24.03 -4.57 0.82
C VAL A 83 -22.73 -4.88 1.57
N ARG A 84 -21.99 -3.82 1.95
CA ARG A 84 -20.75 -3.86 2.70
C ARG A 84 -20.95 -3.24 4.09
N SER A 85 -20.39 -3.90 5.10
CA SER A 85 -20.38 -3.43 6.47
C SER A 85 -18.96 -3.14 6.94
N PRO A 86 -18.51 -1.87 7.06
CA PRO A 86 -17.30 -1.54 7.78
C PRO A 86 -17.30 -2.08 9.21
N THR A 87 -16.23 -2.80 9.58
CA THR A 87 -16.02 -3.38 10.91
C THR A 87 -14.98 -2.55 11.66
N GLY A 88 -15.12 -2.44 12.98
CA GLY A 88 -14.08 -1.87 13.83
C GLY A 88 -12.83 -2.77 13.83
N ALA A 89 -11.65 -2.16 14.02
CA ALA A 89 -10.32 -2.74 13.94
C ALA A 89 -10.20 -4.23 14.40
N GLY A 90 -9.49 -5.03 13.59
CA GLY A 90 -9.16 -6.42 13.88
C GLY A 90 -8.56 -7.14 12.66
N ASP A 91 -7.42 -7.79 12.85
CA ASP A 91 -6.61 -8.46 11.81
C ASP A 91 -7.16 -9.84 11.36
N ALA A 92 -8.27 -10.33 11.95
CA ALA A 92 -8.72 -11.70 11.73
C ALA A 92 -9.83 -11.84 10.67
N TRP A 93 -9.55 -12.64 9.65
CA TRP A 93 -10.53 -13.35 8.83
C TRP A 93 -11.15 -14.50 9.65
N PRO A 94 -12.45 -14.89 9.50
CA PRO A 94 -13.44 -14.45 8.51
C PRO A 94 -14.40 -13.36 9.03
N ARG A 95 -14.38 -12.21 8.36
CA ARG A 95 -15.16 -10.98 8.69
C ARG A 95 -16.68 -11.15 8.62
N CYS A 96 -17.19 -12.18 7.93
CA CYS A 96 -18.62 -12.51 7.90
C CYS A 96 -19.19 -12.81 9.31
N SER A 97 -18.35 -13.24 10.25
CA SER A 97 -18.74 -13.45 11.65
C SER A 97 -19.12 -12.13 12.34
N TYR A 98 -18.35 -11.06 12.11
CA TYR A 98 -18.62 -9.73 12.68
C TYR A 98 -19.90 -9.09 12.15
N GLU A 99 -20.21 -9.31 10.87
CA GLU A 99 -21.48 -8.86 10.29
C GLU A 99 -22.67 -9.57 10.95
N ARG A 100 -22.58 -10.89 11.14
CA ARG A 100 -23.63 -11.67 11.85
C ARG A 100 -23.77 -11.28 13.31
N GLN A 101 -22.68 -10.87 13.95
CA GLN A 101 -22.67 -10.40 15.34
C GLN A 101 -23.12 -8.94 15.48
N GLY A 102 -23.51 -8.26 14.40
CA GLY A 102 -23.90 -6.85 14.44
C GLY A 102 -22.76 -5.89 14.77
N ARG A 103 -21.49 -6.32 14.66
CA ARG A 103 -20.29 -5.50 14.95
C ARG A 103 -19.94 -4.59 13.78
N VAL A 104 -20.92 -3.81 13.35
CA VAL A 104 -20.90 -2.98 12.15
C VAL A 104 -21.29 -1.56 12.53
N ARG A 105 -20.50 -0.57 12.13
CA ARG A 105 -20.78 0.84 12.46
C ARG A 105 -21.58 1.59 11.39
N ARG A 106 -21.36 1.24 10.13
CA ARG A 106 -22.04 1.83 8.97
C ARG A 106 -22.25 0.72 7.96
N VAL A 107 -23.26 0.86 7.11
CA VAL A 107 -23.56 -0.09 6.04
C VAL A 107 -23.71 0.70 4.75
N VAL A 108 -22.98 0.32 3.69
CA VAL A 108 -23.00 0.99 2.39
C VAL A 108 -23.06 -0.04 1.28
N LYS A 109 -23.62 0.30 0.12
CA LYS A 109 -23.50 -0.58 -1.06
C LYS A 109 -22.04 -0.65 -1.48
N ALA A 110 -21.54 -1.84 -1.83
CA ALA A 110 -20.15 -2.00 -2.25
C ALA A 110 -19.82 -1.11 -3.47
N GLN A 111 -20.77 -1.00 -4.41
CA GLN A 111 -20.64 -0.13 -5.58
C GLN A 111 -20.55 1.36 -5.22
N GLN A 112 -21.17 1.82 -4.14
CA GLN A 112 -21.03 3.22 -3.69
C GLN A 112 -19.58 3.54 -3.32
N LEU A 113 -18.90 2.63 -2.60
CA LEU A 113 -17.48 2.78 -2.31
C LEU A 113 -16.64 2.65 -3.59
N TRP A 114 -17.00 1.74 -4.49
CA TRP A 114 -16.33 1.60 -5.78
C TRP A 114 -16.38 2.88 -6.62
N TYR A 115 -17.54 3.54 -6.69
CA TYR A 115 -17.69 4.84 -7.34
C TYR A 115 -16.78 5.91 -6.71
N ALA A 116 -16.72 5.97 -5.37
CA ALA A 116 -15.84 6.91 -4.68
C ALA A 116 -14.34 6.64 -4.97
N ILE A 117 -13.94 5.37 -5.10
CA ILE A 117 -12.57 4.99 -5.49
C ILE A 117 -12.26 5.50 -6.90
N ILE A 118 -13.15 5.25 -7.86
CA ILE A 118 -12.98 5.70 -9.25
C ILE A 118 -12.97 7.22 -9.35
N GLU A 119 -13.85 7.91 -8.61
CA GLU A 119 -13.87 9.37 -8.57
C GLU A 119 -12.53 9.93 -8.05
N SER A 120 -12.02 9.40 -6.94
CA SER A 120 -10.71 9.79 -6.39
C SER A 120 -9.57 9.55 -7.39
N GLN A 121 -9.59 8.42 -8.09
CA GLN A 121 -8.61 8.10 -9.15
C GLN A 121 -8.72 9.04 -10.35
N THR A 122 -9.95 9.43 -10.71
CA THR A 122 -10.21 10.38 -11.80
C THR A 122 -9.65 11.77 -11.46
N GLU A 123 -9.84 12.22 -10.21
CA GLU A 123 -9.36 13.52 -9.77
C GLU A 123 -7.85 13.57 -9.52
N THR A 124 -7.25 12.49 -9.00
CA THR A 124 -5.90 12.53 -8.42
C THR A 124 -4.93 11.49 -8.98
N GLY A 125 -5.39 10.53 -9.78
CA GLY A 125 -4.62 9.36 -10.20
C GLY A 125 -4.38 8.32 -9.10
N THR A 126 -4.94 8.51 -7.90
CA THR A 126 -4.76 7.66 -6.71
C THR A 126 -6.13 7.38 -6.06
N PRO A 127 -6.31 6.34 -5.22
CA PRO A 127 -5.30 5.48 -4.62
C PRO A 127 -4.72 4.42 -5.56
N TYR A 128 -3.50 3.95 -5.23
CA TYR A 128 -2.96 2.72 -5.80
C TYR A 128 -3.84 1.51 -5.47
N MET A 129 -3.83 0.51 -6.34
CA MET A 129 -4.70 -0.66 -6.25
C MET A 129 -3.88 -1.92 -6.05
N LEU A 130 -3.95 -2.51 -4.85
CA LEU A 130 -3.24 -3.74 -4.55
C LEU A 130 -4.18 -4.79 -3.97
N TYR A 131 -4.13 -6.00 -4.50
CA TYR A 131 -5.02 -7.09 -4.13
C TYR A 131 -4.40 -7.95 -3.02
N LYS A 132 -4.74 -7.64 -1.77
CA LYS A 132 -4.22 -8.25 -0.55
C LYS A 132 -4.13 -9.77 -0.62
N ASP A 133 -5.22 -10.41 -1.01
CA ASP A 133 -5.32 -11.87 -0.98
C ASP A 133 -4.43 -12.51 -2.05
N SER A 134 -4.32 -11.86 -3.22
CA SER A 134 -3.40 -12.30 -4.28
C SER A 134 -1.93 -12.12 -3.88
N CYS A 135 -1.59 -11.01 -3.22
CA CYS A 135 -0.27 -10.73 -2.68
C CYS A 135 0.14 -11.77 -1.63
N ASN A 136 -0.74 -12.04 -0.65
CA ASN A 136 -0.47 -12.99 0.43
C ASN A 136 -0.40 -14.43 -0.08
N ARG A 137 -1.34 -14.88 -0.92
CA ARG A 137 -1.42 -16.26 -1.43
C ARG A 137 -0.20 -16.68 -2.26
N LYS A 138 0.43 -15.74 -2.95
CA LYS A 138 1.55 -15.99 -3.87
C LYS A 138 2.90 -15.58 -3.29
N SER A 139 2.95 -15.11 -2.04
CA SER A 139 4.21 -14.71 -1.42
C SER A 139 4.94 -15.93 -0.88
N ASN A 140 6.25 -16.01 -1.15
CA ASN A 140 7.13 -16.97 -0.49
C ASN A 140 7.31 -16.67 1.01
N GLN A 141 6.94 -15.48 1.46
CA GLN A 141 6.96 -15.06 2.87
C GLN A 141 5.62 -15.30 3.61
N GLN A 142 4.64 -15.96 2.99
CA GLN A 142 3.36 -16.26 3.65
C GLN A 142 3.51 -17.07 4.95
N ASN A 143 4.65 -17.75 5.11
CA ASN A 143 5.03 -18.49 6.33
C ASN A 143 5.31 -17.57 7.53
N LEU A 144 5.62 -16.28 7.31
CA LEU A 144 5.89 -15.31 8.39
C LEU A 144 4.60 -14.72 8.97
N GLY A 145 3.52 -14.73 8.19
CA GLY A 145 2.22 -14.21 8.58
C GLY A 145 1.56 -13.42 7.45
N THR A 146 0.51 -12.66 7.80
CA THR A 146 -0.20 -11.82 6.82
C THR A 146 0.59 -10.55 6.53
N ILE A 147 0.94 -10.35 5.27
CA ILE A 147 1.52 -9.12 4.73
C ILE A 147 0.45 -8.02 4.72
N LYS A 148 0.78 -6.87 5.32
CA LYS A 148 -0.17 -5.80 5.63
C LYS A 148 -0.17 -4.65 4.63
N CYS A 149 0.89 -4.48 3.85
CA CYS A 149 1.01 -3.42 2.86
C CYS A 149 2.08 -3.76 1.79
N SER A 150 2.24 -2.86 0.83
CA SER A 150 3.40 -2.83 -0.08
C SER A 150 4.25 -1.59 0.23
N ASN A 151 5.22 -1.24 -0.61
CA ASN A 151 6.08 -0.07 -0.46
C ASN A 151 5.49 1.19 -1.15
N LEU A 152 6.27 2.26 -1.25
CA LEU A 152 5.89 3.50 -1.92
C LEU A 152 5.47 3.29 -3.39
N CYS A 153 6.16 2.40 -4.11
CA CYS A 153 6.04 2.24 -5.56
C CYS A 153 5.24 1.00 -5.99
N THR A 154 4.66 0.26 -5.02
CA THR A 154 3.71 -0.86 -5.21
C THR A 154 4.28 -2.19 -5.72
N GLU A 155 5.59 -2.29 -5.93
CA GLU A 155 6.26 -3.48 -6.47
C GLU A 155 6.72 -4.47 -5.40
N ILE A 156 6.90 -4.01 -4.15
CA ILE A 156 7.44 -4.84 -3.05
C ILE A 156 6.32 -5.37 -2.17
N VAL A 157 6.37 -6.67 -1.88
CA VAL A 157 5.36 -7.37 -1.07
C VAL A 157 6.10 -8.21 -0.03
N GLU A 158 6.45 -7.57 1.07
CA GLU A 158 7.26 -8.15 2.15
C GLU A 158 6.53 -8.06 3.49
N TYR A 159 6.82 -9.01 4.37
CA TYR A 159 6.26 -9.07 5.71
C TYR A 159 6.76 -7.92 6.57
N THR A 160 5.88 -7.39 7.41
CA THR A 160 6.20 -6.36 8.40
C THR A 160 5.48 -6.68 9.71
N SER A 161 6.14 -6.36 10.82
CA SER A 161 5.58 -6.55 12.15
C SER A 161 5.88 -5.34 13.04
N LYS A 162 5.66 -5.47 14.35
CA LYS A 162 6.08 -4.44 15.30
C LYS A 162 7.62 -4.34 15.35
N ASP A 163 8.29 -5.47 15.18
CA ASP A 163 9.72 -5.62 15.41
C ASP A 163 10.51 -5.81 14.09
N GLU A 164 9.84 -5.68 12.94
CA GLU A 164 10.43 -5.88 11.60
C GLU A 164 9.97 -4.79 10.61
N VAL A 165 10.92 -3.99 10.13
CA VAL A 165 10.73 -3.02 9.04
C VAL A 165 11.37 -3.55 7.77
N ALA A 166 10.53 -4.00 6.83
CA ALA A 166 10.98 -4.53 5.55
C ALA A 166 11.80 -3.51 4.73
N VAL A 167 12.83 -3.99 4.02
CA VAL A 167 13.78 -3.15 3.27
C VAL A 167 13.88 -3.61 1.83
N CYS A 168 13.82 -2.64 0.93
CA CYS A 168 13.87 -2.89 -0.50
C CYS A 168 15.30 -2.74 -1.06
N ASN A 169 15.95 -3.84 -1.44
CA ASN A 169 17.26 -3.83 -2.12
C ASN A 169 17.07 -3.94 -3.64
N LEU A 170 17.26 -2.83 -4.35
CA LEU A 170 16.90 -2.72 -5.77
C LEU A 170 18.07 -2.63 -6.73
N ALA A 171 17.90 -3.23 -7.90
CA ALA A 171 18.67 -2.98 -9.11
C ALA A 171 17.75 -3.16 -10.32
N SER A 172 18.11 -2.59 -11.47
CA SER A 172 17.40 -2.75 -12.73
C SER A 172 18.31 -3.28 -13.82
N ILE A 173 17.72 -4.02 -14.76
CA ILE A 173 18.42 -4.55 -15.93
C ILE A 173 18.01 -3.75 -17.17
N ALA A 174 18.99 -3.21 -17.90
CA ALA A 174 18.76 -2.55 -19.18
C ALA A 174 18.42 -3.59 -20.27
N LEU A 175 17.15 -3.96 -20.38
CA LEU A 175 16.66 -5.05 -21.25
C LEU A 175 17.00 -4.85 -22.74
N ASN A 176 17.18 -3.61 -23.20
CA ASN A 176 17.54 -3.28 -24.57
C ASN A 176 18.95 -3.76 -24.96
N MET A 177 19.83 -4.00 -23.99
CA MET A 177 21.22 -4.44 -24.24
C MET A 177 21.33 -5.90 -24.69
N TYR A 178 20.25 -6.68 -24.62
CA TYR A 178 20.23 -8.10 -24.93
C TYR A 178 19.62 -8.41 -26.30
N VAL A 179 19.30 -7.37 -27.09
CA VAL A 179 18.86 -7.53 -28.48
C VAL A 179 20.11 -7.62 -29.37
N THR A 180 20.23 -8.69 -30.14
CA THR A 180 21.36 -8.90 -31.07
C THR A 180 21.13 -8.18 -32.40
N SER A 181 22.18 -8.04 -33.22
CA SER A 181 22.08 -7.45 -34.56
C SER A 181 21.17 -8.24 -35.50
N GLU A 182 20.98 -9.53 -35.24
CA GLU A 182 20.05 -10.42 -35.97
C GLU A 182 18.61 -10.31 -35.46
N HIS A 183 18.30 -9.32 -34.63
CA HIS A 183 16.98 -9.10 -34.02
C HIS A 183 16.48 -10.30 -33.18
N THR A 184 17.41 -11.00 -32.53
CA THR A 184 17.09 -12.04 -31.54
C THR A 184 17.37 -11.53 -30.12
N TYR A 185 16.88 -12.23 -29.09
CA TYR A 185 17.09 -11.85 -27.69
C TYR A 185 18.01 -12.84 -26.98
N ASP A 186 19.13 -12.36 -26.44
CA ASP A 186 20.12 -13.19 -25.75
C ASP A 186 19.71 -13.45 -24.29
N PHE A 187 18.84 -14.45 -24.12
CA PHE A 187 18.40 -14.92 -22.80
C PHE A 187 19.53 -15.51 -21.95
N LYS A 188 20.59 -16.05 -22.57
CA LYS A 188 21.74 -16.63 -21.84
C LYS A 188 22.53 -15.51 -21.17
N LYS A 189 22.84 -14.44 -21.91
CA LYS A 189 23.52 -13.27 -21.37
C LYS A 189 22.69 -12.57 -20.30
N LEU A 190 21.38 -12.47 -20.50
CA LEU A 190 20.46 -11.92 -19.50
C LEU A 190 20.53 -12.71 -18.18
N ALA A 191 20.46 -14.05 -18.25
CA ALA A 191 20.56 -14.90 -17.06
C ALA A 191 21.91 -14.75 -16.34
N ASP A 192 23.01 -14.64 -17.09
CA ASP A 192 24.35 -14.48 -16.52
C ASP A 192 24.53 -13.13 -15.79
N VAL A 193 24.04 -12.04 -16.37
CA VAL A 193 24.05 -10.72 -15.71
C VAL A 193 23.13 -10.71 -14.49
N THR A 194 21.97 -11.36 -14.59
CA THR A 194 21.01 -11.48 -13.47
C THR A 194 21.67 -12.15 -12.26
N LYS A 195 22.45 -13.24 -12.45
CA LYS A 195 23.18 -13.91 -11.37
C LYS A 195 24.18 -12.98 -10.66
N VAL A 196 24.85 -12.10 -11.41
CA VAL A 196 25.77 -11.11 -10.84
C VAL A 196 25.01 -10.11 -9.96
N ILE A 197 23.88 -9.60 -10.46
CA ILE A 197 23.03 -8.66 -9.71
C ILE A 197 22.54 -9.29 -8.41
N VAL A 198 22.05 -10.53 -8.43
CA VAL A 198 21.62 -11.24 -7.22
C VAL A 198 22.75 -11.32 -6.19
N ARG A 199 23.97 -11.68 -6.60
CA ARG A 199 25.14 -11.71 -5.69
C ARG A 199 25.49 -10.33 -5.14
N ASN A 200 25.37 -9.28 -5.97
CA ASN A 200 25.65 -7.92 -5.55
C ASN A 200 24.61 -7.43 -4.52
N LEU A 201 23.32 -7.64 -4.79
CA LEU A 201 22.25 -7.29 -3.86
C LEU A 201 22.36 -8.06 -2.55
N ASN A 202 22.75 -9.35 -2.59
CA ASN A 202 22.99 -10.13 -1.38
C ASN A 202 24.13 -9.55 -0.54
N LYS A 203 25.21 -9.06 -1.16
CA LYS A 203 26.28 -8.37 -0.42
C LYS A 203 25.82 -7.02 0.13
N ILE A 204 24.92 -6.33 -0.57
CA ILE A 204 24.38 -5.04 -0.13
C ILE A 204 23.66 -5.19 1.20
N ILE A 205 22.94 -6.29 1.43
CA ILE A 205 22.27 -6.58 2.70
C ILE A 205 23.26 -6.50 3.88
N ASP A 206 24.44 -7.11 3.76
CA ASP A 206 25.42 -7.16 4.85
C ASP A 206 26.17 -5.84 5.10
N ILE A 207 26.31 -5.00 4.06
CA ILE A 207 27.11 -3.76 4.13
C ILE A 207 26.25 -2.50 4.32
N ASN A 208 24.92 -2.60 4.16
CA ASN A 208 24.05 -1.45 4.23
C ASN A 208 24.00 -0.88 5.66
N TYR A 209 23.92 0.45 5.76
CA TYR A 209 23.68 1.11 7.04
C TYR A 209 22.17 1.31 7.22
N TYR A 210 21.59 0.57 8.17
CA TYR A 210 20.17 0.63 8.46
C TYR A 210 19.83 1.82 9.36
N PRO A 211 18.81 2.62 9.04
CA PRO A 211 18.47 3.82 9.80
C PRO A 211 17.75 3.52 11.13
N VAL A 212 17.21 2.31 11.28
CA VAL A 212 16.52 1.79 12.46
C VAL A 212 16.93 0.33 12.69
N PRO A 213 16.87 -0.19 13.93
CA PRO A 213 17.26 -1.57 14.24
C PRO A 213 16.21 -2.64 13.88
N GLU A 214 14.93 -2.29 13.81
CA GLU A 214 13.84 -3.14 13.31
C GLU A 214 13.94 -3.38 11.80
#